data_AF-A0A174U9T3-F1
#
_entry.id   AF-A0A174U9T3-F1
#
_cell.length_a   1.000
_cell.length_b   1.000
_cell.length_c   1.000
_cell.angle_alpha   90.00
_cell.angle_beta   90.00
_cell.angle_gamma   90.00
#
_symmetry.space_group_name_H-M   'P 1'
#
loop_
_entity.id
_entity.type
_entity.pdbx_description
1 polymer ?
#
loop_
_entity_poly.entity_id
_entity_poly.type
_entity_poly.pdbx_seq_one_letter_code
_entity_poly.pdbx_strand_id
1 'polypeptide(L)'
;MNVNTKDINPALASLFKDCEQVVFLDANLFIVPDRSKIGARPIAFQKYQEYWLEPLFDAFPNLAVHESVYAELVEGAVKAFADEKKEEVPTKLRVFKDSELTGCEKNSF
;
A
#
# COMPACT_ATOMS: atom_id res chain seq x y z
N MET A 1 -16.40 -10.79 8.94
CA MET A 1 -16.05 -10.73 7.51
C MET A 1 -16.09 -12.15 6.97
N ASN A 2 -16.97 -12.47 6.02
CA ASN A 2 -17.00 -13.80 5.40
C ASN A 2 -16.03 -13.80 4.22
N VAL A 3 -14.96 -14.59 4.31
CA VAL A 3 -14.00 -14.76 3.22
C VAL A 3 -14.48 -15.93 2.35
N ASN A 4 -14.74 -15.67 1.07
CA ASN A 4 -15.03 -16.75 0.13
C ASN A 4 -13.72 -17.46 -0.20
N THR A 5 -13.63 -18.74 0.18
CA THR A 5 -12.48 -19.61 -0.11
C THR A 5 -12.73 -20.58 -1.26
N LYS A 6 -13.95 -20.61 -1.81
CA LYS A 6 -14.34 -21.50 -2.90
C LYS A 6 -14.01 -20.92 -4.27
N ASP A 7 -14.18 -19.61 -4.40
CA ASP A 7 -13.93 -18.90 -5.66
C ASP A 7 -12.65 -18.07 -5.57
N ILE A 8 -11.84 -18.15 -6.63
CA ILE A 8 -10.64 -17.32 -6.75
C ILE A 8 -11.07 -15.87 -6.99
N ASN A 9 -10.53 -14.93 -6.23
CA ASN A 9 -10.72 -13.51 -6.49
C ASN A 9 -10.06 -13.14 -7.84
N PRO A 10 -10.83 -12.71 -8.86
CA PRO A 10 -10.28 -12.40 -10.17
C PRO A 10 -9.24 -11.28 -10.16
N ALA A 11 -9.39 -10.28 -9.28
CA ALA A 11 -8.41 -9.21 -9.11
C ALA A 11 -7.10 -9.73 -8.51
N LEU A 12 -7.17 -10.64 -7.55
CA LEU A 12 -5.95 -11.29 -7.03
C LEU A 12 -5.28 -12.15 -8.10
N ALA A 13 -6.06 -12.87 -8.90
CA ALA A 13 -5.52 -13.67 -10.00
C ALA A 13 -4.89 -12.82 -11.12
N SER A 14 -5.37 -11.59 -11.35
CA SER A 14 -4.80 -10.70 -12.36
C SER A 14 -3.44 -10.15 -11.93
N LEU A 15 -3.25 -9.86 -10.63
CA LEU A 15 -1.97 -9.41 -10.09
C LEU A 15 -0.82 -10.38 -10.35
N PHE A 16 -1.09 -11.68 -10.36
CA PHE A 16 -0.08 -12.70 -10.68
C PHE A 16 0.20 -12.86 -12.19
N LYS A 17 -0.66 -12.31 -13.05
CA LYS A 17 -0.53 -12.40 -14.52
C LYS A 17 0.10 -11.16 -15.13
N ASP A 18 -0.14 -10.00 -14.52
CA ASP A 18 0.34 -8.71 -14.99
C ASP A 18 1.16 -8.02 -13.89
N CYS A 19 2.48 -8.16 -13.97
CA CYS A 19 3.42 -7.55 -13.03
C CYS A 19 3.49 -6.02 -13.16
N GLU A 20 2.98 -5.46 -14.27
CA GLU A 20 2.94 -4.01 -14.50
C GLU A 20 1.62 -3.39 -14.04
N GLN A 21 0.67 -4.19 -13.53
CA GLN A 21 -0.60 -3.69 -13.03
C GLN A 21 -0.37 -2.67 -11.91
N VAL A 22 -1.07 -1.52 -11.98
CA VAL A 22 -1.06 -0.54 -10.89
C VAL A 22 -1.79 -1.11 -9.68
N VAL A 23 -1.11 -1.17 -8.54
CA VAL A 23 -1.66 -1.66 -7.29
C VAL A 23 -1.89 -0.50 -6.34
N PHE A 24 -3.16 -0.25 -6.00
CA PHE A 24 -3.52 0.74 -5.00
C PHE A 24 -3.31 0.19 -3.59
N LEU A 25 -2.56 0.94 -2.79
CA LEU A 25 -2.26 0.66 -1.40
C LEU A 25 -3.18 1.48 -0.49
N ASP A 26 -3.59 0.85 0.61
CA ASP A 26 -4.34 1.46 1.69
C ASP A 26 -3.38 1.94 2.80
N ALA A 27 -3.79 2.93 3.61
CA ALA A 27 -2.98 3.47 4.70
C ALA A 27 -2.57 2.38 5.70
N ASN A 28 -3.44 1.38 5.91
CA ASN A 28 -3.18 0.27 6.83
C ASN A 28 -1.95 -0.58 6.47
N LEU A 29 -1.48 -0.55 5.21
CA LEU A 29 -0.25 -1.25 4.83
C LEU A 29 1.01 -0.55 5.37
N PHE A 30 0.95 0.76 5.56
CA PHE A 30 2.08 1.56 6.05
C PHE A 30 2.14 1.60 7.59
N ILE A 31 1.04 1.31 8.26
CA ILE A 31 0.91 1.36 9.72
C ILE A 31 1.41 0.05 10.33
N VAL A 32 2.31 0.15 11.31
CA VAL A 32 2.79 -1.03 12.04
C VAL A 32 1.63 -1.65 12.82
N PRO A 33 1.38 -2.96 12.69
CA PRO A 33 0.28 -3.60 13.41
C PRO A 33 0.51 -3.53 14.93
N ASP A 34 -0.49 -3.03 15.66
CA ASP A 34 -0.48 -3.08 17.13
C ASP A 34 -0.67 -4.52 17.62
N ARG A 35 0.33 -5.01 18.36
CA ARG A 35 0.34 -6.37 18.92
C ARG A 35 0.26 -6.39 20.45
N SER A 36 -0.02 -5.25 21.08
CA SER A 36 -0.15 -5.12 22.53
C SER A 36 -1.17 -6.10 23.12
N LYS A 37 -2.29 -6.32 22.44
CA LYS A 37 -3.40 -7.18 22.87
C LYS A 37 -3.05 -8.67 23.02
N ILE A 38 -2.00 -9.13 22.34
CA ILE A 38 -1.54 -10.53 22.39
C ILE A 38 -0.26 -10.70 23.22
N GLY A 39 0.16 -9.66 23.95
CA GLY A 39 1.36 -9.67 24.77
C GLY A 39 2.67 -9.76 23.98
N ALA A 40 2.63 -9.53 22.67
CA ALA A 40 3.81 -9.54 21.82
C ALA A 40 4.54 -8.19 21.90
N ARG A 41 5.87 -8.23 21.74
CA ARG A 41 6.68 -7.02 21.73
C ARG A 41 6.31 -6.14 20.52
N PRO A 42 6.22 -4.81 20.68
CA PRO A 42 6.05 -3.90 19.56
C PRO A 42 7.15 -4.10 18.51
N ILE A 43 6.78 -4.00 17.24
CA ILE A 43 7.72 -3.97 16.14
C ILE A 43 8.13 -2.51 15.92
N ALA A 44 9.43 -2.23 15.92
CA ALA A 44 9.90 -0.90 15.55
C ALA A 44 9.62 -0.65 14.07
N PHE A 45 9.19 0.56 13.72
CA PHE A 45 8.89 0.92 12.33
C PHE A 45 10.05 0.59 11.38
N GLN A 46 11.31 0.83 11.78
CA GLN A 46 12.48 0.47 10.97
C GLN A 46 12.51 -1.01 10.56
N LYS A 47 12.18 -1.93 11.47
CA LYS A 47 12.12 -3.37 11.14
C LYS A 47 10.92 -3.70 10.27
N TYR A 48 9.80 -3.01 10.47
CA TYR A 48 8.64 -3.16 9.61
C TYR A 48 8.97 -2.68 8.19
N GLN A 49 9.66 -1.57 8.06
CA GLN A 49 10.15 -1.08 6.77
C GLN A 49 11.07 -2.11 6.10
N GLU A 50 12.13 -2.56 6.79
CA GLU A 50 13.12 -3.50 6.25
C GLU A 50 12.53 -4.84 5.80
N TYR A 51 11.62 -5.42 6.59
CA TYR A 51 11.10 -6.77 6.31
C TYR A 51 9.80 -6.81 5.53
N TRP A 52 9.05 -5.70 5.49
CA TRP A 52 7.73 -5.67 4.87
C TRP A 52 7.63 -4.63 3.76
N LEU A 53 7.92 -3.36 4.05
CA LEU A 53 7.73 -2.30 3.06
C LEU A 53 8.77 -2.39 1.94
N GLU A 54 10.06 -2.45 2.24
CA GLU A 54 11.09 -2.52 1.17
C GLU A 54 10.87 -3.72 0.23
N PRO A 55 10.66 -4.96 0.72
CA PRO A 55 10.36 -6.08 -0.17
C PRO A 55 9.08 -5.90 -1.00
N LEU A 56 8.06 -5.25 -0.46
CA LEU A 56 6.83 -4.93 -1.19
C LEU A 56 7.11 -3.95 -2.34
N PHE A 57 7.85 -2.87 -2.05
CA PHE A 57 8.24 -1.86 -3.04
C PHE A 57 9.25 -2.36 -4.08
N ASP A 58 10.01 -3.40 -3.76
CA ASP A 58 10.92 -4.06 -4.71
C ASP A 58 10.20 -5.12 -5.57
N ALA A 59 9.14 -5.73 -5.06
CA ALA A 59 8.38 -6.77 -5.78
C ALA A 59 7.38 -6.18 -6.79
N PHE A 60 6.80 -5.02 -6.50
CA PHE A 60 5.77 -4.40 -7.34
C PHE A 60 6.30 -3.09 -7.94
N PRO A 61 6.43 -2.98 -9.27
CA PRO A 61 6.99 -1.79 -9.90
C PRO A 61 6.04 -0.59 -9.88
N ASN A 62 4.72 -0.83 -9.86
CA ASN A 62 3.69 0.20 -10.05
C ASN A 62 2.77 0.29 -8.83
N LEU A 63 3.30 0.78 -7.71
CA LEU A 63 2.52 1.03 -6.50
C LEU A 63 1.91 2.44 -6.50
N ALA A 64 0.67 2.53 -6.06
CA ALA A 64 -0.09 3.77 -6.03
C ALA A 64 -0.82 3.96 -4.69
N VAL A 65 -1.04 5.20 -4.30
CA VAL A 65 -1.93 5.60 -3.20
C VAL A 65 -2.87 6.69 -3.67
N HIS A 66 -4.09 6.71 -3.14
CA HIS A 66 -5.00 7.82 -3.37
C HIS A 66 -4.59 9.04 -2.52
N GLU A 67 -4.90 10.26 -2.97
CA GLU A 67 -4.54 11.48 -2.26
C GLU A 67 -5.15 11.56 -0.84
N SER A 68 -6.36 11.02 -0.65
CA SER A 68 -6.97 10.92 0.69
C SER A 68 -6.19 9.98 1.62
N VAL A 69 -5.80 8.81 1.11
CA VAL A 69 -5.00 7.81 1.84
C VAL A 69 -3.62 8.37 2.19
N TYR A 70 -2.98 9.06 1.26
CA TYR A 70 -1.69 9.70 1.50
C TYR A 70 -1.80 10.82 2.55
N ALA A 71 -2.93 11.54 2.61
CA ALA A 71 -3.18 12.54 3.65
C ALA A 71 -3.39 11.93 5.05
N GLU A 72 -3.81 10.66 5.15
CA GLU A 72 -3.94 9.93 6.43
C GLU A 72 -2.58 9.52 7.03
N LEU A 73 -1.51 9.53 6.25
CA LEU A 73 -0.15 9.25 6.72
C LEU A 73 0.36 10.43 7.58
N VAL A 74 -0.07 10.47 8.84
CA VAL A 74 0.26 11.55 9.80
C VAL A 74 1.50 11.28 10.63
N GLU A 75 1.93 10.02 10.74
CA GLU A 75 3.14 9.66 11.49
C GLU A 75 4.40 10.06 10.72
N GLY A 76 5.29 10.82 11.36
CA GLY A 76 6.44 11.42 10.69
C GLY A 76 7.36 10.41 9.97
N ALA A 77 7.61 9.24 10.58
CA ALA A 77 8.45 8.21 9.96
C ALA A 77 7.77 7.54 8.76
N VAL A 78 6.46 7.29 8.87
CA VAL A 78 5.66 6.68 7.80
C VAL A 78 5.55 7.63 6.60
N LYS A 79 5.28 8.91 6.88
CA LYS A 79 5.21 9.95 5.86
C LYS A 79 6.55 10.17 5.17
N ALA A 80 7.64 10.24 5.93
CA ALA A 80 8.98 10.38 5.36
C ALA A 80 9.33 9.23 4.41
N PHE A 81 8.96 7.99 4.78
CA PHE A 81 9.14 6.83 3.90
C PHE A 81 8.31 6.94 2.62
N ALA A 82 7.03 7.34 2.72
CA ALA A 82 6.18 7.52 1.55
C ALA A 82 6.68 8.65 0.63
N ASP A 83 7.18 9.74 1.21
CA ASP A 83 7.79 10.87 0.50
C ASP A 83 9.05 10.41 -0.26
N GLU A 84 9.93 9.65 0.40
CA GLU A 84 11.12 9.07 -0.22
C GLU A 84 10.76 8.20 -1.44
N LYS A 85 9.83 7.24 -1.29
CA LYS A 85 9.42 6.35 -2.41
C LYS A 85 8.75 7.10 -3.57
N LYS A 86 8.14 8.25 -3.28
CA LYS A 86 7.54 9.12 -4.29
C LYS A 86 8.60 9.94 -5.03
N GLU A 87 9.66 10.37 -4.35
CA GLU A 87 10.75 11.18 -4.92
C GLU A 87 11.85 10.34 -5.59
N GLU A 88 11.92 9.04 -5.32
CA GLU A 88 12.83 8.09 -5.99
C GLU A 88 12.68 8.13 -7.53
N VAL A 89 13.78 7.87 -8.24
CA VAL A 89 13.82 7.79 -9.72
C VAL A 89 14.33 6.40 -10.13
N PRO A 90 13.49 5.55 -10.76
CA PRO A 90 12.07 5.76 -11.10
C PRO A 90 11.15 5.80 -9.87
N THR A 91 10.04 6.54 -9.97
CA THR A 91 9.07 6.70 -8.87
C THR A 91 8.50 5.35 -8.46
N LYS A 92 8.72 4.96 -7.20
CA LYS A 92 8.17 3.71 -6.65
C LYS A 92 6.79 3.88 -6.02
N LEU A 93 6.37 5.11 -5.69
CA LEU A 93 5.04 5.41 -5.16
C LEU A 93 4.36 6.55 -5.93
N ARG A 94 3.29 6.26 -6.65
CA ARG A 94 2.48 7.27 -7.33
C ARG A 94 1.31 7.71 -6.47
N VAL A 95 1.14 9.03 -6.29
CA VAL A 95 -0.07 9.59 -5.65
C VAL A 95 -1.07 9.97 -6.74
N PHE A 96 -2.24 9.30 -6.74
CA PHE A 96 -3.34 9.61 -7.65
C PHE A 96 -4.30 10.62 -7.01
N LYS A 97 -4.73 11.59 -7.82
CA LYS A 97 -5.76 12.55 -7.45
C LYS A 97 -7.12 12.19 -8.03
N ASP A 98 -8.19 12.72 -7.44
CA ASP A 98 -9.55 12.59 -7.96
C ASP A 98 -9.71 13.10 -9.41
N SER A 99 -8.88 14.07 -9.81
CA SER A 99 -8.85 14.58 -11.17
C SER A 99 -8.27 13.60 -12.20
N GLU A 100 -7.49 12.62 -11.75
CA GLU A 100 -6.86 11.60 -12.58
C GLU A 100 -7.67 10.30 -12.64
N LEU A 101 -8.68 10.13 -11.77
CA LEU A 101 -9.54 8.95 -11.75
C LEU A 101 -10.54 8.97 -12.91
N THR A 102 -10.65 7.83 -13.60
CA THR A 102 -11.70 7.59 -14.58
C THR A 102 -13.07 7.44 -13.90
N GLY A 103 -14.15 7.59 -14.66
CA GLY A 103 -15.52 7.47 -14.12
C GLY A 103 -15.82 6.11 -13.46
N CYS A 104 -15.11 5.05 -13.84
CA CYS A 104 -15.23 3.73 -13.23
C CYS A 104 -14.52 3.67 -11.86
N GLU A 105 -13.37 4.32 -11.73
CA GLU A 105 -12.58 4.34 -10.49
C GLU A 105 -13.22 5.21 -9.41
N LYS A 106 -13.89 6.31 -9.80
CA LYS A 106 -14.63 7.19 -8.88
C LYS A 106 -15.76 6.52 -8.10
N ASN A 107 -16.29 5.40 -8.60
CA ASN A 107 -17.37 4.66 -7.92
C ASN A 107 -16.84 3.58 -6.95
N SER A 108 -15.52 3.41 -6.86
CA SER A 108 -14.87 2.36 -6.06
C SER A 108 -14.17 2.89 -4.80
N PHE A 109 -14.07 4.21 -4.64
CA PHE A 109 -13.49 4.91 -3.48
C PHE A 109 -14.56 5.71 -2.73
#